data_AF-A0A1Q7VVI6-F1
#
_entry.id   AF-A0A1Q7VVI6-F1
#
_cell.length_a   1.000
_cell.length_b   1.000
_cell.length_c   1.000
_cell.angle_alpha   90.00
_cell.angle_beta   90.00
_cell.angle_gamma   90.00
#
_symmetry.space_group_name_H-M   'P 1'
#
loop_
_entity.id
_entity.type
_entity.pdbx_description
1 polymer ?
#
loop_
_entity_poly.entity_id
_entity_poly.type
_entity_poly.pdbx_seq_one_letter_code
_entity_poly.pdbx_strand_id
1 'polypeptide(L)'
;MELSDIIENIEDSAVYTVEDIVTLAGCSDTSVRVLVNNGVLPRRSSKPYAWTGQEIRQAAARQRPDATAPAHLSDETRYRHGDRDLAAILAHNASTTQWRREIADAAFSAAARERVLKLIAAGVQVADAAAVVGVSLQQVYGRALRDEEFAARLDEAAEALCIDSSREQCGSPSRYRDGCRATECRRARAERSRQERGTTGRAPQTSPRTRGATEAGGL
;
A
#
# COMPACT_ATOMS: atom_id res chain seq x y z
N MET A 1 -13.87 7.97 14.04
CA MET A 1 -12.57 8.45 14.54
C MET A 1 -12.24 9.64 13.69
N GLU A 2 -12.28 10.81 14.30
CA GLU A 2 -12.19 12.09 13.63
C GLU A 2 -10.91 12.78 14.09
N LEU A 3 -10.23 13.55 13.23
CA LEU A 3 -9.12 14.40 13.71
C LEU A 3 -9.60 15.38 14.80
N SER A 4 -10.91 15.63 14.90
CA SER A 4 -11.50 16.41 15.99
C SER A 4 -11.23 15.82 17.37
N ASP A 5 -11.06 14.51 17.48
CA ASP A 5 -10.90 13.79 18.74
C ASP A 5 -9.53 14.07 19.40
N ILE A 6 -8.57 14.59 18.63
CA ILE A 6 -7.21 14.90 19.11
C ILE A 6 -6.91 16.39 19.24
N ILE A 7 -7.83 17.27 18.79
CA ILE A 7 -7.63 18.73 18.79
C ILE A 7 -7.28 19.26 20.18
N GLU A 8 -7.88 18.69 21.23
CA GLU A 8 -7.69 19.14 22.62
C GLU A 8 -6.26 18.90 23.13
N ASN A 9 -5.53 17.95 22.54
CA ASN A 9 -4.19 17.54 22.97
C ASN A 9 -3.06 18.06 22.06
N ILE A 10 -3.37 18.98 21.14
CA ILE A 10 -2.42 19.50 20.15
C ILE A 10 -1.99 20.92 20.53
N GLU A 11 -0.70 21.21 20.60
CA GLU A 11 -0.18 22.56 20.75
C GLU A 11 0.05 23.20 19.38
N ASP A 12 -0.44 24.42 19.16
CA ASP A 12 -0.45 25.07 17.83
C ASP A 12 0.94 25.20 17.21
N SER A 13 1.94 25.52 18.04
CA SER A 13 3.33 25.72 17.63
C SER A 13 4.15 24.44 17.56
N ALA A 14 3.67 23.32 18.11
CA ALA A 14 4.39 22.07 18.10
C ALA A 14 4.35 21.43 16.71
N VAL A 15 5.38 20.65 16.38
CA VAL A 15 5.48 19.91 15.12
C VAL A 15 5.22 18.44 15.39
N TYR A 16 4.25 17.90 14.65
CA TYR A 16 3.79 16.52 14.76
C TYR A 16 4.14 15.75 13.48
N THR A 17 4.72 14.59 13.67
CA THR A 17 4.97 13.60 12.61
C THR A 17 3.78 12.66 12.45
N VAL A 18 3.85 11.78 11.45
CA VAL A 18 2.86 10.70 11.29
C VAL A 18 2.77 9.82 12.54
N GLU A 19 3.89 9.52 13.18
CA GLU A 19 3.94 8.67 14.38
C GLU A 19 3.27 9.35 15.58
N ASP A 20 3.46 10.66 15.72
CA ASP A 20 2.80 11.44 16.77
C ASP A 20 1.28 11.46 16.57
N ILE A 21 0.81 11.66 15.33
CA ILE A 21 -0.62 11.64 15.00
C ILE A 21 -1.22 10.25 15.21
N VAL A 22 -0.51 9.19 14.80
CA VAL A 22 -0.89 7.78 15.07
C VAL A 22 -1.11 7.55 16.56
N THR A 23 -0.18 8.04 17.38
CA THR A 23 -0.20 7.87 18.83
C THR A 23 -1.33 8.67 19.47
N LEU A 24 -1.45 9.96 19.13
CA LEU A 24 -2.46 10.86 19.69
C LEU A 24 -3.89 10.45 19.30
N ALA A 25 -4.09 10.02 18.04
CA ALA A 25 -5.39 9.60 17.54
C ALA A 25 -5.75 8.15 17.83
N GLY A 26 -4.80 7.36 18.36
CA GLY A 26 -4.98 5.92 18.54
C GLY A 26 -5.29 5.20 17.23
N CYS A 27 -4.69 5.62 16.12
CA CYS A 27 -5.04 5.19 14.77
C CYS A 27 -3.88 4.50 14.04
N SER A 28 -4.15 3.85 12.91
CA SER A 28 -3.08 3.24 12.11
C SER A 28 -2.33 4.28 11.25
N ASP A 29 -1.04 4.03 10.94
CA ASP A 29 -0.26 4.83 9.97
C ASP A 29 -0.99 4.93 8.61
N THR A 30 -1.68 3.86 8.22
CA THR A 30 -2.52 3.83 7.00
C THR A 30 -3.64 4.87 7.06
N SER A 31 -4.31 5.02 8.20
CA SER A 31 -5.38 6.00 8.38
C SER A 31 -4.86 7.43 8.19
N VAL A 32 -3.72 7.77 8.79
CA VAL A 32 -3.09 9.09 8.63
C VAL A 32 -2.70 9.32 7.16
N ARG A 33 -2.14 8.33 6.47
CA ARG A 33 -1.81 8.45 5.05
C ARG A 33 -3.03 8.64 4.17
N VAL A 34 -4.16 8.01 4.48
CA VAL A 34 -5.42 8.22 3.78
C VAL A 34 -5.86 9.68 3.89
N LEU A 35 -5.72 10.30 5.06
CA LEU A 35 -6.02 11.72 5.25
C LEU A 35 -5.10 12.63 4.43
N VAL A 36 -3.81 12.33 4.36
CA VAL A 36 -2.85 13.09 3.53
C VAL A 36 -3.17 12.94 2.03
N ASN A 37 -3.40 11.71 1.57
CA ASN A 37 -3.64 11.44 0.14
C ASN A 37 -4.96 12.02 -0.38
N ASN A 38 -5.95 12.18 0.50
CA ASN A 38 -7.25 12.78 0.18
C ASN A 38 -7.27 14.30 0.45
N GLY A 39 -6.12 14.91 0.74
CA GLY A 39 -5.97 16.37 0.86
C GLY A 39 -6.53 16.95 2.16
N VAL A 40 -6.84 16.12 3.15
CA VAL A 40 -7.29 16.57 4.46
C VAL A 40 -6.12 17.14 5.25
N LEU A 41 -5.02 16.38 5.34
CA LEU A 41 -3.75 16.89 5.82
C LEU A 41 -2.90 17.41 4.64
N PRO A 42 -2.20 18.55 4.77
CA PRO A 42 -1.36 19.09 3.70
C PRO A 42 -0.32 18.08 3.21
N ARG A 43 -0.20 17.90 1.89
CA ARG A 43 0.82 17.00 1.33
C ARG A 43 2.21 17.60 1.51
N ARG A 44 3.15 16.82 2.05
CA ARG A 44 4.57 17.20 2.19
C ARG A 44 5.43 16.49 1.16
N SER A 45 6.38 17.20 0.57
CA SER A 45 7.28 16.70 -0.47
C SER A 45 8.48 15.93 0.10
N SER A 46 8.84 16.15 1.36
CA SER A 46 9.98 15.51 2.02
C SER A 46 9.55 14.68 3.23
N LYS A 47 10.28 13.58 3.49
CA LYS A 47 10.11 12.74 4.69
C LYS A 47 11.10 13.18 5.78
N PRO A 48 10.74 13.09 7.09
CA PRO A 48 9.43 12.65 7.59
C PRO A 48 8.36 13.71 7.32
N TYR A 49 7.13 13.27 7.04
CA TYR A 49 6.00 14.18 6.91
C TYR A 49 5.70 14.78 8.28
N ALA A 50 5.69 16.10 8.35
CA ALA A 50 5.49 16.85 9.58
C ALA A 50 4.55 18.04 9.36
N TRP A 51 3.74 18.32 10.37
CA TRP A 51 2.74 19.39 10.39
C TRP A 51 2.78 20.12 11.72
N THR A 52 2.49 21.42 11.68
CA THR A 52 2.25 22.18 12.90
C THR A 52 0.92 21.79 13.53
N GLY A 53 0.77 21.98 14.84
CA GLY A 53 -0.51 21.77 15.50
C GLY A 53 -1.63 22.63 14.91
N GLN A 54 -1.31 23.87 14.52
CA GLN A 54 -2.25 24.76 13.84
C GLN A 54 -2.78 24.15 12.53
N GLU A 55 -1.93 23.54 11.71
CA GLU A 55 -2.34 22.87 10.46
C GLU A 55 -3.24 21.67 10.74
N ILE A 56 -2.96 20.89 11.79
CA ILE A 56 -3.79 19.75 12.17
C ILE A 56 -5.16 20.22 12.66
N ARG A 57 -5.23 21.28 13.48
CA ARG A 57 -6.51 21.87 13.92
C ARG A 57 -7.33 22.40 12.75
N GLN A 58 -6.69 23.06 11.78
CA GLN A 58 -7.36 23.52 10.56
C GLN A 58 -7.90 22.35 9.73
N ALA A 59 -7.12 21.27 9.58
CA ALA A 59 -7.57 20.07 8.89
C ALA A 59 -8.76 19.41 9.60
N ALA A 60 -8.72 19.30 10.93
CA ALA A 60 -9.78 18.74 11.74
C ALA A 60 -11.07 19.58 11.71
N ALA A 61 -10.95 20.91 11.65
CA ALA A 61 -12.10 21.80 11.47
C ALA A 61 -12.82 21.57 10.12
N ARG A 62 -12.08 21.17 9.07
CA ARG A 62 -12.63 20.84 7.74
C ARG A 62 -13.22 19.44 7.66
N GLN A 63 -12.89 18.55 8.61
CA GLN A 63 -13.45 17.19 8.70
C GLN A 63 -14.81 17.15 9.39
N ARG A 64 -15.25 18.24 10.01
CA ARG A 64 -16.56 18.24 10.65
C ARG A 64 -17.61 17.88 9.60
N PRO A 65 -18.40 16.80 9.83
CA PRO A 65 -19.45 16.42 8.89
C PRO A 65 -20.31 17.65 8.66
N ASP A 66 -20.60 17.93 7.39
CA ASP A 66 -21.51 19.01 7.04
C ASP A 66 -22.81 18.76 7.81
N ALA A 67 -23.13 19.65 8.76
CA ALA A 67 -24.32 19.51 9.58
C ALA A 67 -25.62 19.57 8.75
N THR A 68 -25.52 19.92 7.46
CA THR A 68 -26.60 19.90 6.49
C THR A 68 -26.70 18.58 5.72
N ALA A 69 -25.70 17.70 5.79
CA ALA A 69 -25.79 16.34 5.25
C ALA A 69 -26.85 15.56 6.06
N PRO A 70 -27.92 15.07 5.42
CA PRO A 70 -28.95 14.35 6.14
C PRO A 70 -28.36 13.12 6.84
N ALA A 71 -28.62 12.99 8.14
CA ALA A 71 -28.12 11.89 9.00
C ALA A 71 -28.51 10.47 8.54
N HIS A 72 -29.31 10.35 7.47
CA HIS A 72 -29.75 9.08 6.88
C HIS A 72 -28.95 8.66 5.64
N LEU A 73 -28.00 9.47 5.16
CA LEU A 73 -27.17 9.10 4.01
C LEU A 73 -26.09 8.09 4.43
N SER A 74 -25.84 7.09 3.57
CA SER A 74 -24.69 6.20 3.74
C SER A 74 -23.38 6.98 3.62
N ASP A 75 -22.32 6.53 4.29
CA ASP A 75 -20.99 7.16 4.27
C ASP A 75 -20.43 7.40 2.86
N GLU A 76 -20.65 6.45 1.94
CA GLU A 76 -20.28 6.63 0.54
C GLU A 76 -21.06 7.77 -0.13
N THR A 77 -22.36 7.90 0.18
CA THR A 77 -23.19 8.98 -0.35
C THR A 77 -22.77 10.32 0.24
N ARG A 78 -22.46 10.38 1.55
CA ARG A 78 -21.89 11.58 2.20
C ARG A 78 -20.60 12.04 1.50
N TYR A 79 -19.69 11.11 1.16
CA TYR A 79 -18.48 11.44 0.40
C TYR A 79 -18.80 12.09 -0.96
N ARG A 80 -19.78 11.55 -1.70
CA ARG A 80 -20.21 12.11 -3.00
C ARG A 80 -20.81 13.52 -2.87
N HIS A 81 -21.38 13.84 -1.71
CA HIS A 81 -21.90 15.16 -1.39
C HIS A 81 -20.84 16.11 -0.79
N GLY A 82 -19.58 15.70 -0.72
CA GLY A 82 -18.46 16.56 -0.31
C GLY A 82 -17.93 16.31 1.09
N ASP A 83 -18.51 15.38 1.85
CA ASP A 83 -17.99 14.98 3.16
C ASP A 83 -16.60 14.34 3.03
N ARG A 84 -15.69 14.70 3.93
CA ARG A 84 -14.28 14.27 3.96
C ARG A 84 -13.87 13.77 5.34
N ASP A 85 -14.84 13.44 6.19
CA ASP A 85 -14.58 12.68 7.40
C ASP A 85 -13.95 11.31 7.06
N LEU A 86 -13.31 10.68 8.05
CA LEU A 86 -12.57 9.44 7.80
C LEU A 86 -13.51 8.30 7.37
N ALA A 87 -14.73 8.25 7.90
CA ALA A 87 -15.70 7.21 7.61
C ALA A 87 -16.15 7.26 6.14
N ALA A 88 -16.52 8.44 5.64
CA ALA A 88 -16.91 8.72 4.27
C ALA A 88 -15.77 8.41 3.29
N ILE A 89 -14.53 8.81 3.61
CA ILE A 89 -13.36 8.48 2.79
C ILE A 89 -13.12 6.96 2.73
N LEU A 90 -13.19 6.25 3.86
CA LEU A 90 -12.98 4.81 3.90
C LEU A 90 -14.08 4.06 3.15
N ALA A 91 -15.34 4.46 3.30
CA ALA A 91 -16.47 3.88 2.58
C ALA A 91 -16.33 4.08 1.06
N HIS A 92 -15.98 5.28 0.61
CA HIS A 92 -15.72 5.55 -0.80
C HIS A 92 -14.55 4.72 -1.36
N ASN A 93 -13.45 4.61 -0.60
CA ASN A 93 -12.29 3.82 -1.00
C ASN A 93 -12.64 2.33 -1.10
N ALA A 94 -13.45 1.81 -0.17
CA ALA A 94 -13.91 0.42 -0.18
C ALA A 94 -14.78 0.14 -1.42
N SER A 95 -15.78 0.98 -1.68
CA SER A 95 -16.65 0.89 -2.87
C SER A 95 -15.83 0.96 -4.17
N THR A 96 -14.94 1.95 -4.29
CA THR A 96 -14.06 2.10 -5.47
C THR A 96 -13.13 0.89 -5.65
N THR A 97 -12.62 0.35 -4.55
CA THR A 97 -11.76 -0.85 -4.58
C THR A 97 -12.55 -2.07 -5.03
N GLN A 98 -13.76 -2.26 -4.53
CA GLN A 98 -14.65 -3.34 -4.93
C GLN A 98 -15.00 -3.24 -6.42
N TRP A 99 -15.44 -2.07 -6.88
CA TRP A 99 -15.75 -1.83 -8.29
C TRP A 99 -14.55 -2.10 -9.22
N ARG A 100 -13.35 -1.65 -8.84
CA ARG A 100 -12.11 -1.96 -9.58
C ARG A 100 -11.81 -3.46 -9.63
N ARG A 101 -12.11 -4.20 -8.55
CA ARG A 101 -11.95 -5.66 -8.51
C ARG A 101 -12.93 -6.36 -9.44
N GLU A 102 -14.18 -5.90 -9.48
CA GLU A 102 -15.20 -6.44 -10.38
C GLU A 102 -14.80 -6.22 -11.85
N ILE A 103 -14.31 -5.03 -12.21
CA ILE A 103 -13.74 -4.76 -13.54
C ILE A 103 -12.56 -5.69 -13.84
N ALA A 104 -11.63 -5.83 -12.90
CA ALA A 104 -10.47 -6.69 -13.08
C ALA A 104 -10.86 -8.16 -13.26
N ASP A 105 -11.91 -8.62 -12.57
CA ASP A 105 -12.42 -9.98 -12.65
C ASP A 105 -13.17 -10.23 -13.96
N ALA A 106 -13.89 -9.23 -14.47
CA ALA A 106 -14.49 -9.26 -15.81
C ALA A 106 -13.42 -9.29 -16.91
N ALA A 107 -12.37 -8.47 -16.78
CA ALA A 107 -11.25 -8.42 -17.73
C ALA A 107 -10.40 -9.71 -17.73
N PHE A 108 -10.22 -10.33 -16.56
CA PHE A 108 -9.51 -11.60 -16.42
C PHE A 108 -10.46 -12.69 -15.91
N SER A 109 -11.35 -13.12 -16.80
CA SER A 109 -12.40 -14.12 -16.52
C SER A 109 -11.84 -15.49 -16.12
N ALA A 110 -12.67 -16.35 -15.53
CA ALA A 110 -12.29 -17.72 -15.18
C ALA A 110 -11.76 -18.50 -16.40
N ALA A 111 -12.41 -18.38 -17.55
CA ALA A 111 -11.96 -19.04 -18.79
C ALA A 111 -10.58 -18.52 -19.26
N ALA A 112 -10.33 -17.22 -19.14
CA ALA A 112 -9.02 -16.64 -19.45
C ALA A 112 -7.94 -17.13 -18.48
N ARG A 113 -8.25 -17.25 -17.18
CA ARG A 113 -7.36 -17.82 -16.15
C ARG A 113 -6.97 -19.25 -16.50
N GLU A 114 -7.95 -20.09 -16.80
CA GLU A 114 -7.71 -21.48 -17.24
C GLU A 114 -6.82 -21.54 -18.48
N ARG A 115 -7.06 -20.65 -19.46
CA ARG A 115 -6.27 -20.61 -20.69
C ARG A 115 -4.82 -20.22 -20.41
N VAL A 116 -4.58 -19.22 -19.55
CA VAL A 116 -3.23 -18.82 -19.13
C VAL A 116 -2.50 -19.99 -18.47
N LEU A 117 -3.15 -20.66 -17.50
CA LEU A 117 -2.54 -21.78 -16.79
C LEU A 117 -2.15 -22.92 -17.75
N LYS A 118 -3.03 -23.26 -18.70
CA LYS A 118 -2.76 -24.28 -19.73
C LYS A 118 -1.58 -23.91 -20.64
N LEU A 119 -1.47 -22.63 -21.03
CA LEU A 119 -0.34 -22.16 -21.84
C LEU A 119 0.98 -22.24 -21.05
N ILE A 120 0.96 -21.83 -19.79
CA ILE A 120 2.13 -21.91 -18.92
C ILE A 120 2.57 -23.36 -18.70
N ALA A 121 1.63 -24.27 -18.43
CA ALA A 121 1.90 -25.69 -18.30
C ALA A 121 2.47 -26.32 -19.59
N ALA A 122 2.18 -25.73 -20.75
CA ALA A 122 2.77 -26.12 -22.04
C ALA A 122 4.15 -25.49 -22.30
N GLY A 123 4.74 -24.77 -21.33
CA GLY A 123 6.05 -24.16 -21.43
C GLY A 123 6.06 -22.71 -21.93
N VAL A 124 4.90 -22.09 -22.15
CA VAL A 124 4.80 -20.68 -22.57
C VAL A 124 5.12 -19.77 -21.38
N GLN A 125 5.95 -18.76 -21.60
CA GLN A 125 6.28 -17.79 -20.54
C GLN A 125 5.03 -17.05 -20.06
N VAL A 126 4.97 -16.73 -18.76
CA VAL A 126 3.78 -16.11 -18.12
C VAL A 126 3.35 -14.82 -18.83
N ALA A 127 4.32 -14.00 -19.27
CA ALA A 127 4.04 -12.76 -19.98
C ALA A 127 3.36 -13.01 -21.34
N ASP A 128 3.85 -13.99 -22.10
CA ASP A 128 3.31 -14.33 -23.41
C ASP A 128 1.93 -15.01 -23.28
N ALA A 129 1.77 -15.90 -22.29
CA ALA A 129 0.49 -16.53 -21.97
C ALA A 129 -0.58 -15.48 -21.58
N ALA A 130 -0.19 -14.46 -20.82
CA ALA A 130 -1.07 -13.34 -20.46
C ALA A 130 -1.47 -12.52 -21.71
N ALA A 131 -0.50 -12.23 -22.58
CA ALA A 131 -0.76 -11.49 -23.81
C ALA A 131 -1.74 -12.22 -24.74
N VAL A 132 -1.66 -13.56 -24.83
CA VAL A 132 -2.59 -14.37 -25.64
C VAL A 132 -4.05 -14.21 -25.20
N VAL A 133 -4.31 -14.01 -23.90
CA VAL A 133 -5.67 -13.80 -23.38
C VAL A 133 -6.03 -12.31 -23.22
N GLY A 134 -5.18 -11.40 -23.70
CA GLY A 134 -5.42 -9.97 -23.67
C GLY A 134 -5.29 -9.31 -22.29
N VAL A 135 -4.52 -9.91 -21.36
CA VAL A 135 -4.25 -9.33 -20.03
C VAL A 135 -2.78 -9.04 -19.83
N SER A 136 -2.45 -8.12 -18.93
CA SER A 136 -1.08 -7.83 -18.55
C SER A 136 -0.53 -8.85 -17.55
N LEU A 137 0.79 -8.98 -17.52
CA LEU A 137 1.50 -9.78 -16.52
C LEU A 137 1.12 -9.36 -15.08
N GLN A 138 0.96 -8.05 -14.86
CA GLN A 138 0.58 -7.49 -13.56
C GLN A 138 -0.83 -7.91 -13.15
N GLN A 139 -1.76 -8.08 -14.09
CA GLN A 139 -3.11 -8.59 -13.79
C GLN A 139 -3.07 -10.05 -13.33
N VAL A 140 -2.22 -10.88 -13.94
CA VAL A 140 -2.05 -12.29 -13.54
C VAL A 140 -1.53 -12.39 -12.11
N TYR A 141 -0.41 -11.72 -11.80
CA TYR A 141 0.14 -11.75 -10.44
C TYR A 141 -0.73 -11.00 -9.43
N GLY A 142 -1.40 -9.92 -9.86
CA GLY A 142 -2.38 -9.21 -9.04
C GLY A 142 -3.57 -10.08 -8.65
N ARG A 143 -3.99 -11.02 -9.52
CA ARG A 143 -4.98 -12.04 -9.16
C ARG A 143 -4.40 -13.05 -8.16
N ALA A 144 -3.21 -13.59 -8.42
CA ALA A 144 -2.56 -14.55 -7.53
C ALA A 144 -2.33 -14.00 -6.11
N LEU A 145 -2.12 -12.70 -5.94
CA LEU A 145 -1.99 -12.08 -4.61
C LEU A 145 -3.26 -12.12 -3.75
N ARG A 146 -4.44 -12.32 -4.35
CA ARG A 146 -5.74 -12.27 -3.64
C ARG A 146 -6.58 -13.53 -3.79
N ASP A 147 -6.09 -14.50 -4.57
CA ASP A 147 -6.77 -15.76 -4.89
C ASP A 147 -5.76 -16.88 -4.70
N GLU A 148 -5.78 -17.48 -3.51
CA GLU A 148 -4.82 -18.51 -3.10
C GLU A 148 -4.90 -19.76 -3.96
N GLU A 149 -6.10 -20.15 -4.39
CA GLU A 149 -6.30 -21.29 -5.28
C GLU A 149 -5.65 -21.03 -6.65
N PHE A 150 -5.93 -19.85 -7.25
CA PHE A 150 -5.29 -19.47 -8.49
C PHE A 150 -3.76 -19.36 -8.35
N ALA A 151 -3.26 -18.86 -7.22
CA ALA A 151 -1.83 -18.78 -6.94
C ALA A 151 -1.18 -20.17 -6.91
N ALA A 152 -1.77 -21.13 -6.21
CA ALA A 152 -1.28 -22.51 -6.16
C ALA A 152 -1.24 -23.16 -7.54
N ARG A 153 -2.28 -22.96 -8.35
CA ARG A 153 -2.35 -23.49 -9.72
C ARG A 153 -1.36 -22.81 -10.66
N LEU A 154 -1.10 -21.51 -10.47
CA LEU A 154 -0.06 -20.78 -11.20
C LEU A 154 1.36 -21.23 -10.80
N ASP A 155 1.55 -21.60 -9.54
CA ASP A 155 2.78 -22.23 -9.03
C ASP A 155 3.00 -23.60 -9.69
N GLU A 156 1.98 -24.46 -9.69
CA GLU A 156 2.03 -25.77 -10.34
C GLU A 156 2.32 -25.66 -11.85
N ALA A 157 1.56 -24.83 -12.58
CA ALA A 157 1.78 -24.64 -14.01
C ALA A 157 3.20 -24.14 -14.32
N ALA A 158 3.74 -23.26 -13.47
CA ALA A 158 5.06 -22.67 -13.67
C ALA A 158 6.22 -23.66 -13.43
N GLU A 159 5.97 -24.86 -12.87
CA GLU A 159 6.98 -25.92 -12.83
C GLU A 159 7.49 -26.27 -14.23
N ALA A 160 6.63 -26.22 -15.25
CA ALA A 160 7.00 -26.45 -16.65
C ALA A 160 8.00 -25.41 -17.19
N LEU A 161 8.14 -24.25 -16.51
CA LEU A 161 9.09 -23.19 -16.87
C LEU A 161 10.43 -23.32 -16.14
N CYS A 162 10.68 -24.46 -15.50
CA CYS A 162 12.00 -24.78 -14.97
C CYS A 162 12.96 -25.09 -16.13
N ILE A 163 14.04 -24.31 -16.26
CA ILE A 163 15.04 -24.48 -17.32
C ILE A 163 15.95 -25.70 -17.06
N ASP A 164 16.03 -26.15 -15.81
CA ASP A 164 16.86 -27.28 -15.43
C ASP A 164 16.02 -28.56 -15.25
N SER A 165 16.18 -29.51 -16.16
CA SER A 165 15.50 -30.81 -16.13
C SER A 165 15.87 -31.65 -14.90
N SER A 166 17.04 -31.41 -14.29
CA SER A 166 17.44 -32.09 -13.05
C SER A 166 16.72 -31.55 -11.81
N ARG A 167 16.04 -30.40 -11.92
CA ARG A 167 15.46 -29.60 -10.81
C ARG A 167 16.46 -29.15 -9.73
N GLU A 168 17.71 -29.63 -9.73
CA GLU A 168 18.71 -29.35 -8.69
C GLU A 168 19.08 -27.86 -8.61
N GLN A 169 19.11 -27.16 -9.76
CA GLN A 169 19.41 -25.72 -9.79
C GLN A 169 18.16 -24.84 -9.95
N CYS A 170 16.99 -25.48 -10.08
CA CYS A 170 15.70 -24.83 -10.06
C CYS A 170 15.46 -24.33 -8.63
N GLY A 171 15.33 -23.01 -8.46
CA GLY A 171 15.33 -22.40 -7.13
C GLY A 171 16.49 -21.50 -6.84
N SER A 172 17.43 -21.29 -7.76
CA SER A 172 18.52 -20.33 -7.54
C SER A 172 18.20 -18.93 -8.11
N PRO A 173 18.69 -17.84 -7.46
CA PRO A 173 18.59 -16.49 -8.01
C PRO A 173 19.27 -16.31 -9.38
N SER A 174 20.26 -17.16 -9.71
CA SER A 174 20.89 -17.15 -11.04
C SER A 174 19.91 -17.63 -12.09
N ARG A 175 19.30 -18.80 -11.89
CA ARG A 175 18.34 -19.35 -12.86
C ARG A 175 17.10 -18.47 -13.01
N TYR A 176 16.66 -17.77 -11.96
CA TYR A 176 15.58 -16.78 -12.08
C TYR A 176 15.94 -15.62 -13.03
N ARG A 177 17.22 -15.20 -13.09
CA ARG A 177 17.68 -14.20 -14.07
C ARG A 177 17.72 -14.77 -15.49
N ASP A 178 18.04 -16.04 -15.62
CA ASP A 178 18.13 -16.74 -16.91
C ASP A 178 16.75 -17.13 -17.48
N GLY A 179 15.65 -16.77 -16.81
CA GLY A 179 14.28 -17.00 -17.28
C GLY A 179 13.54 -18.15 -16.58
N CYS A 180 14.15 -18.83 -15.59
CA CYS A 180 13.43 -19.80 -14.77
C CYS A 180 12.32 -19.09 -13.98
N ARG A 181 11.09 -19.57 -14.15
CA ARG A 181 9.92 -19.02 -13.44
C ARG A 181 9.23 -20.03 -12.53
N ALA A 182 9.78 -21.23 -12.33
CA ALA A 182 9.24 -22.21 -11.39
C ALA A 182 9.11 -21.66 -9.95
N THR A 183 8.23 -22.27 -9.16
CA THR A 183 7.89 -21.86 -7.80
C THR A 183 9.12 -21.65 -6.93
N GLU A 184 10.06 -22.60 -6.95
CA GLU A 184 11.31 -22.50 -6.19
C GLU A 184 12.16 -21.29 -6.66
N CYS A 185 12.29 -21.06 -7.97
CA CYS A 185 13.03 -19.92 -8.53
C CYS A 185 12.41 -18.58 -8.05
N ARG A 186 11.08 -18.52 -7.93
CA ARG A 186 10.37 -17.34 -7.38
C ARG A 186 10.60 -17.17 -5.88
N ARG A 187 10.52 -18.25 -5.11
CA ARG A 187 10.73 -18.24 -3.64
C ARG A 187 12.12 -17.72 -3.28
N ALA A 188 13.17 -18.23 -3.92
CA ALA A 188 14.53 -17.77 -3.66
C ALA A 188 14.75 -16.30 -4.03
N ARG A 189 14.11 -15.81 -5.10
CA ARG A 189 14.13 -14.37 -5.43
C ARG A 189 13.45 -13.54 -4.34
N ALA A 190 12.30 -14.00 -3.84
CA ALA A 190 11.55 -13.30 -2.80
C ALA A 190 12.34 -13.24 -1.48
N GLU A 191 12.98 -14.33 -1.10
CA GLU A 191 13.84 -14.41 0.09
C GLU A 191 15.04 -13.46 0.00
N ARG A 192 15.78 -13.49 -1.11
CA ARG A 192 16.88 -12.55 -1.34
C ARG A 192 16.42 -11.09 -1.25
N SER A 193 15.27 -10.77 -1.85
CA SER A 193 14.71 -9.42 -1.79
C SER A 193 14.35 -9.00 -0.36
N ARG A 194 13.93 -9.94 0.50
CA ARG A 194 13.72 -9.68 1.93
C ARG A 194 15.05 -9.40 2.65
N GLN A 195 16.09 -10.19 2.37
CA GLN A 195 17.42 -9.99 2.94
C GLN A 195 18.02 -8.62 2.55
N GLU A 196 17.90 -8.23 1.27
CA GLU A 196 18.36 -6.93 0.77
C GLU A 196 17.61 -5.75 1.44
N ARG A 197 16.30 -5.89 1.69
CA ARG A 197 15.52 -4.87 2.42
C ARG A 197 15.86 -4.82 3.91
N GLY A 198 16.11 -5.97 4.53
CA GLY A 198 16.49 -6.07 5.94
C GLY A 198 17.88 -5.49 6.24
N THR A 199 18.82 -5.58 5.29
CA THR A 199 20.17 -5.00 5.42
C THR A 199 20.22 -3.49 5.22
N THR A 200 19.22 -2.88 4.56
CA THR A 200 19.06 -1.42 4.47
C THR A 200 18.40 -0.77 5.69
N GLY A 201 18.25 -1.50 6.80
CA GLY A 201 17.79 -0.96 8.08
C GLY A 201 18.74 0.09 8.67
N ARG A 202 18.54 1.34 8.25
CA ARG A 202 18.92 2.62 8.89
C ARG A 202 19.72 2.47 10.19
N ALA A 203 21.04 2.66 10.11
CA ALA A 203 21.84 2.98 11.29
C ALA A 203 21.18 4.17 12.03
N PRO A 204 21.02 4.11 13.36
CA PRO A 204 20.45 5.21 14.12
C PRO A 204 21.36 6.43 13.95
N GLN A 205 20.87 7.44 13.22
CA GLN A 205 21.54 8.72 13.14
C GLN A 205 21.35 9.43 14.47
N THR A 206 22.33 9.29 15.36
CA THR A 206 22.50 10.12 16.54
C THR A 206 22.81 11.55 16.07
N SER A 207 21.79 12.40 15.95
CA SER A 207 22.00 13.84 15.82
C SER A 207 22.48 14.40 17.17
N PRO A 208 23.62 15.11 17.22
CA PRO A 208 24.05 15.78 18.45
C PRO A 208 23.13 16.98 18.70
N ARG A 209 22.39 16.94 19.82
CA ARG A 209 21.67 18.11 20.34
C ARG A 209 22.68 19.17 20.74
N THR A 210 22.79 20.23 19.95
CA THR A 210 23.49 21.46 20.34
C THR A 210 22.72 22.11 21.50
N ARG A 211 23.29 22.11 22.71
CA ARG A 211 22.84 22.98 23.81
C ARG A 211 23.34 24.38 23.51
N GLY A 212 22.45 25.29 23.11
CA GLY A 212 22.73 26.73 23.13
C GLY A 212 22.73 27.19 24.59
N ALA A 213 23.91 27.49 25.10
CA ALA A 213 24.09 28.17 26.38
C ALA A 213 23.68 29.64 26.21
N THR A 214 22.70 30.08 26.99
CA THR A 214 22.40 31.49 27.19
C THR A 214 23.34 32.00 28.29
N GLU A 215 24.45 32.62 27.91
CA GLU A 215 25.21 33.46 28.83
C GLU A 215 24.55 34.84 28.88
N ALA A 216 23.92 35.12 30.02
CA ALA A 216 23.44 36.44 30.40
C ALA A 216 24.66 37.32 30.73
N GLY A 217 24.86 38.38 29.95
CA GLY A 217 25.77 39.47 30.29
C GLY A 217 25.22 40.27 31.46
N GLY A 218 25.99 40.35 32.54
CA GLY A 218 25.76 41.24 33.66
C GLY A 218 26.12 42.69 33.33
N LEU A 219 25.40 43.61 33.98
CA LEU A 219 25.86 44.94 34.34
C LEU A 219 26.42 44.89 35.76
#